data_AF-S4XVL3-F1
#
_entry.id   AF-S4XVL3-F1
#
_cell.length_a   1.000
_cell.length_b   1.000
_cell.length_c   1.000
_cell.angle_alpha   90.00
_cell.angle_beta   90.00
_cell.angle_gamma   90.00
#
_symmetry.space_group_name_H-M   'P 1'
#
loop_
_entity.id
_entity.type
_entity.pdbx_description
1 polymer ?
#
loop_
_entity_poly.entity_id
_entity_poly.type
_entity_poly.pdbx_seq_one_letter_code
_entity_poly.pdbx_strand_id
1 'polypeptide(L)'
;MRSTRAMSGAGGAGGTGGTGGAGGTGGGDPEECGLPPDTDPEPKVRFINSLLPNRASTPVGIGDPPALRLYMNGAPVPDIEAVSSGMVAASVTRYASVTAGAITFSARSDDEGSGGAGDALTISADPMTVAAGTRYTIVAVGIPGTTDATTAPRLIIAEEKFTTPSCTEVALRFVNADSNIFNPKSFYIDRSTTTAAALDGFSASAPEGVLVPLSTRSITVTAPRNFGPTGQAPFSLPAASLVAGRSYFVIETGQPTRVLDDARAHGLLVVPAGDDSPAVFVKRDPLVYFFHASLPPTPSPLEVYSGTERIAINLRYAQAPTYTDLPPGESTLSLVAPGAGEGGSGDTVVVGAQRTGPLEPGAIYLGGLLGTTGETGEKALRLKLWKVQPDLPGTFTTPRVMVINASATAPSVDLGHWSVNTDGTRGDTFTPVLTDVAYASASASTGVEFAPPRVAGQQWVGVRPVGSADAIRSVSATVQTFWFTAVLLGDWGSSDPVSSAQIMFIRNFGTAPAASQFPLPSP
;
A
#
# COMPACT_ATOMS: atom_id res chain seq x y z
N MET A 1 -8.11 -12.77 -64.12
CA MET A 1 -8.76 -13.51 -65.21
C MET A 1 -9.32 -14.81 -64.65
N ARG A 2 -10.62 -15.08 -64.92
CA ARG A 2 -11.36 -16.36 -64.89
C ARG A 2 -11.33 -17.16 -63.57
N SER A 3 -12.43 -17.27 -62.79
CA SER A 3 -13.75 -17.89 -63.06
C SER A 3 -13.69 -19.41 -63.26
N THR A 4 -14.32 -20.16 -62.34
CA THR A 4 -15.48 -21.10 -62.50
C THR A 4 -15.66 -21.89 -61.18
N ARG A 5 -16.81 -21.92 -60.45
CA ARG A 5 -18.18 -22.48 -60.74
C ARG A 5 -18.11 -24.01 -61.02
N ALA A 6 -18.93 -24.93 -60.52
CA ALA A 6 -20.34 -25.02 -60.09
C ALA A 6 -20.48 -26.24 -59.11
N MET A 7 -21.60 -26.66 -58.49
CA MET A 7 -23.03 -26.84 -58.82
C MET A 7 -23.81 -26.91 -57.48
N SER A 8 -24.93 -26.23 -57.23
CA SER A 8 -26.32 -26.44 -57.67
C SER A 8 -26.89 -27.86 -57.51
N GLY A 9 -27.79 -28.01 -56.53
CA GLY A 9 -28.85 -29.02 -56.51
C GLY A 9 -30.13 -28.37 -55.99
N ALA A 10 -31.12 -28.22 -56.86
CA ALA A 10 -32.42 -27.61 -56.60
C ALA A 10 -33.54 -28.65 -56.78
N GLY A 11 -34.66 -28.42 -56.10
CA GLY A 11 -35.96 -29.07 -56.33
C GLY A 11 -36.51 -29.70 -55.05
N GLY A 12 -37.73 -29.45 -54.59
CA GLY A 12 -38.81 -28.62 -55.10
C GLY A 12 -40.11 -28.94 -54.33
N ALA A 13 -40.92 -27.89 -54.16
CA ALA A 13 -42.38 -27.84 -54.04
C ALA A 13 -43.16 -28.61 -52.94
N GLY A 14 -43.94 -27.83 -52.17
CA GLY A 14 -45.38 -28.06 -52.01
C GLY A 14 -45.88 -28.36 -50.60
N GLY A 15 -46.58 -27.40 -49.97
CA GLY A 15 -47.33 -27.66 -48.73
C GLY A 15 -47.93 -26.40 -48.09
N THR A 16 -49.17 -26.11 -48.44
CA THR A 16 -50.04 -25.04 -47.94
C THR A 16 -50.46 -25.19 -46.49
N GLY A 17 -50.60 -24.06 -45.78
CA GLY A 17 -51.68 -23.81 -44.83
C GLY A 17 -51.43 -24.14 -43.35
N GLY A 18 -51.34 -23.11 -42.51
CA GLY A 18 -51.33 -23.27 -41.05
C GLY A 18 -51.14 -21.93 -40.32
N THR A 19 -52.24 -21.21 -40.12
CA THR A 19 -52.36 -20.06 -39.21
C THR A 19 -52.04 -20.44 -37.78
N GLY A 20 -51.26 -19.62 -37.06
CA GLY A 20 -51.30 -19.61 -35.60
C GLY A 20 -50.03 -19.10 -34.91
N GLY A 21 -50.19 -18.05 -34.12
CA GLY A 21 -49.40 -17.86 -32.90
C GLY A 21 -48.25 -16.86 -32.99
N ALA A 22 -48.43 -15.73 -32.33
CA ALA A 22 -47.41 -14.75 -32.03
C ALA A 22 -46.15 -15.40 -31.42
N GLY A 23 -45.03 -15.23 -32.11
CA GLY A 23 -43.69 -15.51 -31.59
C GLY A 23 -42.87 -14.23 -31.71
N GLY A 24 -43.06 -13.31 -30.76
CA GLY A 24 -42.12 -12.22 -30.53
C GLY A 24 -40.83 -12.80 -29.98
N THR A 25 -39.90 -13.16 -30.87
CA THR A 25 -38.54 -13.55 -30.47
C THR A 25 -37.68 -12.30 -30.37
N GLY A 26 -37.28 -12.03 -29.14
CA GLY A 26 -36.48 -10.91 -28.66
C GLY A 26 -35.40 -10.41 -29.60
N GLY A 27 -35.52 -9.14 -29.99
CA GLY A 27 -34.34 -8.29 -30.08
C GLY A 27 -33.93 -7.98 -28.65
N GLY A 28 -32.91 -8.67 -28.14
CA GLY A 28 -32.20 -8.21 -26.96
C GLY A 28 -31.50 -6.91 -27.36
N ASP A 29 -31.94 -5.79 -26.81
CA ASP A 29 -31.24 -4.52 -26.97
C ASP A 29 -29.81 -4.68 -26.40
N PRO A 30 -28.78 -4.25 -27.13
CA PRO A 30 -27.38 -4.42 -26.73
C PRO A 30 -26.93 -3.50 -25.58
N GLU A 31 -27.85 -2.94 -24.79
CA GLU A 31 -27.56 -1.90 -23.77
C GLU A 31 -27.94 -2.26 -22.32
N GLU A 32 -28.28 -3.52 -22.00
CA GLU A 32 -28.46 -3.92 -20.59
C GLU A 32 -27.11 -4.20 -19.91
N CYS A 33 -26.44 -3.13 -19.49
CA CYS A 33 -25.35 -3.18 -18.52
C CYS A 33 -25.86 -2.71 -17.15
N GLY A 34 -25.24 -3.22 -16.08
CA GLY A 34 -25.63 -2.92 -14.70
C GLY A 34 -26.48 -4.00 -14.05
N LEU A 35 -26.89 -3.76 -12.81
CA LEU A 35 -27.73 -4.69 -12.07
C LEU A 35 -29.20 -4.54 -12.51
N PRO A 36 -29.96 -5.65 -12.58
CA PRO A 36 -31.40 -5.55 -12.79
C PRO A 36 -32.02 -4.70 -11.66
N PRO A 37 -33.12 -3.97 -11.94
CA PRO A 37 -33.83 -3.21 -10.92
C PRO A 37 -34.16 -4.10 -9.72
N ASP A 38 -33.93 -3.60 -8.49
CA ASP A 38 -34.41 -4.33 -7.31
C ASP A 38 -35.93 -4.22 -7.27
N THR A 39 -36.60 -5.35 -7.46
CA THR A 39 -38.06 -5.44 -7.33
C THR A 39 -38.49 -5.90 -5.95
N ASP A 40 -37.54 -6.16 -5.04
CA ASP A 40 -37.84 -6.57 -3.67
C ASP A 40 -38.47 -5.40 -2.89
N PRO A 41 -39.71 -5.55 -2.39
CA PRO A 41 -40.35 -4.50 -1.61
C PRO A 41 -39.75 -4.36 -0.20
N GLU A 42 -39.01 -5.35 0.29
CA GLU A 42 -38.38 -5.28 1.61
C GLU A 42 -37.12 -4.41 1.57
N PRO A 43 -36.98 -3.46 2.52
CA PRO A 43 -35.72 -2.75 2.65
C PRO A 43 -34.60 -3.69 3.07
N LYS A 44 -33.40 -3.40 2.58
CA LYS A 44 -32.20 -4.19 2.87
C LYS A 44 -31.12 -3.33 3.51
N VAL A 45 -30.39 -3.93 4.43
CA VAL A 45 -29.22 -3.29 5.05
C VAL A 45 -28.02 -4.20 4.97
N ARG A 46 -26.84 -3.61 4.84
CA ARG A 46 -25.58 -4.29 5.14
C ARG A 46 -24.76 -3.48 6.13
N PHE A 47 -23.86 -4.16 6.81
CA PHE A 47 -23.01 -3.58 7.82
C PHE A 47 -21.53 -3.72 7.47
N ILE A 48 -20.76 -2.67 7.76
CA ILE A 48 -19.32 -2.61 7.56
C ILE A 48 -18.66 -2.10 8.83
N ASN A 49 -17.71 -2.85 9.38
CA ASN A 49 -16.93 -2.39 10.54
C ASN A 49 -15.57 -1.81 10.10
N SER A 50 -15.48 -0.48 10.14
CA SER A 50 -14.30 0.31 9.74
C SER A 50 -13.75 1.14 10.90
N LEU A 51 -13.94 0.69 12.15
CA LEU A 51 -13.40 1.38 13.32
C LEU A 51 -11.87 1.39 13.31
N LEU A 52 -11.28 2.48 13.79
CA LEU A 52 -9.84 2.62 13.93
C LEU A 52 -9.37 2.34 15.36
N PRO A 53 -8.19 1.73 15.57
CA PRO A 53 -7.63 1.59 16.91
C PRO A 53 -7.27 2.95 17.51
N ASN A 54 -7.45 3.11 18.82
CA ASN A 54 -7.07 4.32 19.57
C ASN A 54 -5.54 4.46 19.75
N ARG A 55 -4.77 3.43 19.40
CA ARG A 55 -3.31 3.44 19.50
C ARG A 55 -2.68 3.05 18.17
N ALA A 56 -1.97 4.01 17.56
CA ALA A 56 -1.37 3.85 16.24
C ALA A 56 -0.14 2.92 16.19
N SER A 57 0.38 2.51 17.35
CA SER A 57 1.67 1.80 17.45
C SER A 57 1.63 0.47 18.23
N THR A 58 0.46 -0.01 18.68
CA THR A 58 0.34 -1.29 19.40
C THR A 58 0.33 -2.50 18.45
N PRO A 59 0.79 -3.71 18.85
CA PRO A 59 0.71 -4.92 18.02
C PRO A 59 -0.70 -5.20 17.44
N VAL A 60 -0.78 -6.00 16.36
CA VAL A 60 -2.06 -6.59 15.90
C VAL A 60 -2.72 -7.35 17.04
N GLY A 61 -4.03 -7.19 17.20
CA GLY A 61 -4.85 -7.81 18.25
C GLY A 61 -4.83 -7.08 19.59
N ILE A 62 -3.86 -6.19 19.84
CA ILE A 62 -3.77 -5.44 21.10
C ILE A 62 -4.39 -4.06 20.94
N GLY A 63 -5.56 -3.88 21.57
CA GLY A 63 -6.33 -2.62 21.51
C GLY A 63 -7.01 -2.39 20.16
N ASP A 64 -7.18 -3.46 19.36
CA ASP A 64 -7.99 -3.40 18.15
C ASP A 64 -9.48 -3.24 18.51
N PRO A 65 -10.24 -2.55 17.65
CA PRO A 65 -11.68 -2.45 17.84
C PRO A 65 -12.34 -3.84 17.87
N PRO A 66 -13.36 -4.05 18.71
CA PRO A 66 -14.05 -5.33 18.78
C PRO A 66 -14.77 -5.65 17.47
N ALA A 67 -15.08 -6.93 17.26
CA ALA A 67 -16.06 -7.32 16.26
C ALA A 67 -17.42 -6.74 16.64
N LEU A 68 -18.15 -6.24 15.64
CA LEU A 68 -19.43 -5.58 15.84
C LEU A 68 -20.54 -6.30 15.09
N ARG A 69 -21.69 -6.44 15.74
CA ARG A 69 -22.93 -6.91 15.12
C ARG A 69 -23.94 -5.77 15.04
N LEU A 70 -24.72 -5.74 13.95
CA LEU A 70 -25.79 -4.75 13.77
C LEU A 70 -27.07 -5.17 14.48
N TYR A 71 -27.70 -4.21 15.15
CA TYR A 71 -28.98 -4.32 15.84
C TYR A 71 -29.96 -3.28 15.29
N MET A 72 -31.22 -3.67 15.20
CA MET A 72 -32.35 -2.85 14.82
C MET A 72 -33.37 -2.84 15.96
N ASN A 73 -33.73 -1.65 16.45
CA ASN A 73 -34.67 -1.47 17.57
C ASN A 73 -34.31 -2.31 18.81
N GLY A 74 -33.00 -2.49 19.04
CA GLY A 74 -32.45 -3.24 20.16
C GLY A 74 -32.33 -4.76 19.97
N ALA A 75 -32.83 -5.32 18.87
CA ALA A 75 -32.70 -6.73 18.51
C ALA A 75 -31.63 -6.93 17.42
N PRO A 76 -30.87 -8.04 17.41
CA PRO A 76 -29.88 -8.29 16.36
C PRO A 76 -30.58 -8.41 15.00
N VAL A 77 -29.99 -7.84 13.95
CA VAL A 77 -30.50 -8.00 12.59
C VAL A 77 -30.26 -9.46 12.15
N PRO A 78 -31.28 -10.17 11.66
CA PRO A 78 -31.10 -11.52 11.10
C PRO A 78 -30.03 -11.53 10.00
N ASP A 79 -29.29 -12.63 9.86
CA ASP A 79 -28.27 -12.84 8.83
C ASP A 79 -27.06 -11.88 8.83
N ILE A 80 -27.01 -10.92 9.75
CA ILE A 80 -25.83 -10.11 10.04
C ILE A 80 -25.11 -10.69 11.26
N GLU A 81 -23.99 -11.36 11.00
CA GLU A 81 -23.04 -11.82 12.01
C GLU A 81 -22.13 -10.68 12.48
N ALA A 82 -21.45 -10.89 13.60
CA ALA A 82 -20.44 -9.96 14.06
C ALA A 82 -19.25 -9.95 13.10
N VAL A 83 -18.85 -8.77 12.64
CA VAL A 83 -17.69 -8.59 11.75
C VAL A 83 -16.58 -7.84 12.46
N SER A 84 -15.37 -8.38 12.41
CA SER A 84 -14.17 -7.72 12.93
C SER A 84 -13.93 -6.41 12.20
N SER A 85 -13.40 -5.41 12.92
CA SER A 85 -12.86 -4.25 12.22
C SER A 85 -11.67 -4.69 11.38
N GLY A 86 -11.60 -4.17 10.15
CA GLY A 86 -10.46 -4.45 9.29
C GLY A 86 -10.75 -4.11 7.84
N MET A 87 -9.67 -4.01 7.08
CA MET A 87 -9.74 -3.71 5.65
C MET A 87 -9.65 -4.97 4.81
N VAL A 88 -10.65 -5.82 4.99
CA VAL A 88 -10.76 -7.10 4.29
C VAL A 88 -12.20 -7.31 3.87
N ALA A 89 -12.44 -8.11 2.83
CA ALA A 89 -13.81 -8.42 2.41
C ALA A 89 -14.69 -8.98 3.55
N ALA A 90 -14.09 -9.65 4.54
CA ALA A 90 -14.78 -10.19 5.71
C ALA A 90 -15.31 -9.11 6.69
N SER A 91 -14.92 -7.84 6.55
CA SER A 91 -15.51 -6.75 7.34
C SER A 91 -16.83 -6.21 6.78
N VAL A 92 -17.27 -6.74 5.62
CA VAL A 92 -18.50 -6.40 4.93
C VAL A 92 -19.48 -7.57 5.01
N THR A 93 -20.68 -7.32 5.53
CA THR A 93 -21.74 -8.33 5.55
C THR A 93 -22.47 -8.37 4.22
N ARG A 94 -23.18 -9.46 3.97
CA ARG A 94 -24.23 -9.51 2.95
C ARG A 94 -25.40 -8.59 3.35
N TYR A 95 -26.26 -8.30 2.39
CA TYR A 95 -27.53 -7.65 2.66
C TYR A 95 -28.46 -8.57 3.43
N ALA A 96 -29.10 -8.01 4.46
CA ALA A 96 -30.19 -8.62 5.21
C ALA A 96 -31.46 -7.80 5.04
N SER A 97 -32.60 -8.48 4.90
CA SER A 97 -33.91 -7.83 4.92
C SER A 97 -34.21 -7.26 6.30
N VAL A 98 -34.82 -6.07 6.31
CA VAL A 98 -35.31 -5.42 7.52
C VAL A 98 -36.74 -4.94 7.30
N THR A 99 -37.43 -4.58 8.38
CA THR A 99 -38.77 -4.00 8.29
C THR A 99 -38.69 -2.54 7.89
N ALA A 100 -39.64 -2.05 7.08
CA ALA A 100 -39.77 -0.61 6.84
C ALA A 100 -40.35 0.13 8.07
N GLY A 101 -40.11 1.44 8.17
CA GLY A 101 -40.68 2.31 9.20
C GLY A 101 -39.63 2.95 10.11
N ALA A 102 -40.08 3.44 11.27
CA ALA A 102 -39.23 4.11 12.25
C ALA A 102 -38.31 3.11 12.95
N ILE A 103 -37.00 3.30 12.78
CA ILE A 103 -35.95 2.38 13.22
C ILE A 103 -34.84 3.15 13.91
N THR A 104 -34.28 2.54 14.96
CA THR A 104 -32.98 2.90 15.52
C THR A 104 -31.98 1.78 15.23
N PHE A 105 -30.91 2.10 14.51
CA PHE A 105 -29.78 1.18 14.31
C PHE A 105 -28.77 1.36 15.45
N SER A 106 -28.20 0.24 15.90
CA SER A 106 -27.02 0.26 16.78
C SER A 106 -26.06 -0.86 16.40
N ALA A 107 -24.77 -0.67 16.63
CA ALA A 107 -23.77 -1.73 16.52
C ALA A 107 -23.21 -2.02 17.90
N ARG A 108 -23.06 -3.31 18.25
CA ARG A 108 -22.60 -3.75 19.58
C ARG A 108 -21.47 -4.76 19.48
N SER A 109 -20.54 -4.73 20.43
CA SER A 109 -19.54 -5.78 20.60
C SER A 109 -20.21 -7.12 20.90
N ASP A 110 -19.73 -8.17 20.25
CA ASP A 110 -20.19 -9.53 20.50
C ASP A 110 -19.33 -10.14 21.63
N ASP A 111 -19.71 -9.88 22.88
CA ASP A 111 -18.92 -10.25 24.07
C ASP A 111 -19.26 -11.65 24.62
N GLU A 112 -19.95 -12.52 23.87
CA GLU A 112 -20.32 -13.85 24.39
C GLU A 112 -19.18 -14.91 24.41
N GLY A 113 -17.93 -14.64 24.01
CA GLY A 113 -16.96 -15.74 23.93
C GLY A 113 -15.44 -15.53 23.90
N SER A 114 -14.87 -14.33 23.85
CA SER A 114 -13.40 -14.19 23.79
C SER A 114 -12.87 -13.17 24.80
N GLY A 115 -12.25 -13.68 25.87
CA GLY A 115 -11.72 -12.94 27.03
C GLY A 115 -10.57 -11.96 26.76
N GLY A 116 -10.79 -10.96 25.89
CA GLY A 116 -10.02 -9.73 25.85
C GLY A 116 -10.79 -8.63 26.60
N ALA A 117 -10.15 -7.99 27.57
CA ALA A 117 -10.74 -6.91 28.37
C ALA A 117 -11.01 -5.63 27.53
N GLY A 118 -12.11 -5.62 26.78
CA GLY A 118 -12.70 -4.43 26.18
C GLY A 118 -14.06 -4.18 26.82
N ASP A 119 -14.32 -2.96 27.29
CA ASP A 119 -15.66 -2.55 27.71
C ASP A 119 -16.65 -2.76 26.56
N ALA A 120 -17.87 -3.23 26.86
CA ALA A 120 -18.91 -3.44 25.88
C ALA A 120 -19.12 -2.17 25.04
N LEU A 121 -18.78 -2.20 23.76
CA LEU A 121 -18.92 -1.06 22.86
C LEU A 121 -20.33 -1.07 22.28
N THR A 122 -21.07 0.02 22.45
CA THR A 122 -22.34 0.24 21.77
C THR A 122 -22.31 1.58 21.05
N ILE A 123 -22.59 1.54 19.74
CA ILE A 123 -22.70 2.71 18.88
C ILE A 123 -24.15 2.79 18.42
N SER A 124 -24.86 3.86 18.76
CA SER A 124 -26.25 4.06 18.36
C SER A 124 -26.36 5.24 17.40
N ALA A 125 -27.16 5.06 16.35
CA ALA A 125 -27.57 6.17 15.49
C ALA A 125 -28.83 6.84 16.05
N ASP A 126 -29.09 8.07 15.59
CA ASP A 126 -30.38 8.72 15.82
C ASP A 126 -31.51 7.93 15.11
N PRO A 127 -32.74 7.95 15.65
CA PRO A 127 -33.88 7.31 15.00
C PRO A 127 -34.09 7.85 13.58
N MET A 128 -34.36 6.96 12.63
CA MET A 128 -34.62 7.29 11.23
C MET A 128 -35.81 6.53 10.68
N THR A 129 -36.30 6.93 9.51
CA THR A 129 -37.32 6.17 8.77
C THR A 129 -36.67 5.40 7.63
N VAL A 130 -36.83 4.08 7.63
CA VAL A 130 -36.41 3.18 6.54
C VAL A 130 -37.57 3.04 5.57
N ALA A 131 -37.35 3.42 4.32
CA ALA A 131 -38.36 3.31 3.26
C ALA A 131 -38.41 1.89 2.68
N ALA A 132 -39.58 1.45 2.25
CA ALA A 132 -39.74 0.18 1.53
C ALA A 132 -38.91 0.17 0.23
N GLY A 133 -38.46 -1.01 -0.20
CA GLY A 133 -37.66 -1.23 -1.41
C GLY A 133 -36.32 -0.48 -1.45
N THR A 134 -35.84 0.01 -0.30
CA THR A 134 -34.63 0.84 -0.22
C THR A 134 -33.48 0.05 0.38
N ARG A 135 -32.27 0.28 -0.14
CA ARG A 135 -31.04 -0.32 0.39
C ARG A 135 -30.21 0.68 1.16
N TYR A 136 -29.62 0.22 2.25
CA TYR A 136 -28.73 1.00 3.10
C TYR A 136 -27.40 0.28 3.32
N THR A 137 -26.30 1.00 3.13
CA THR A 137 -24.97 0.60 3.62
C THR A 137 -24.71 1.33 4.93
N ILE A 138 -24.49 0.57 6.01
CA ILE A 138 -24.20 1.10 7.34
C ILE A 138 -22.73 0.85 7.66
N VAL A 139 -21.98 1.91 7.91
CA VAL A 139 -20.53 1.84 8.21
C VAL A 139 -20.27 2.33 9.62
N ALA A 140 -19.71 1.47 10.48
CA ALA A 140 -19.16 1.90 11.76
C ALA A 140 -17.78 2.54 11.55
N VAL A 141 -17.62 3.77 12.03
CA VAL A 141 -16.42 4.59 11.87
C VAL A 141 -16.07 5.29 13.18
N GLY A 142 -14.84 5.78 13.33
CA GLY A 142 -14.36 6.46 14.53
C GLY A 142 -13.35 5.64 15.32
N ILE A 143 -12.92 6.17 16.47
CA ILE A 143 -11.90 5.61 17.34
C ILE A 143 -12.51 5.22 18.70
N PRO A 144 -12.59 3.93 19.06
CA PRO A 144 -13.10 3.49 20.36
C PRO A 144 -12.26 4.03 21.54
N GLY A 145 -12.93 4.45 22.61
CA GLY A 145 -12.27 4.93 23.84
C GLY A 145 -11.58 6.30 23.70
N THR A 146 -11.80 7.03 22.61
CA THR A 146 -11.42 8.45 22.52
C THR A 146 -12.33 9.30 23.39
N THR A 147 -11.80 10.39 23.95
CA THR A 147 -12.60 11.42 24.64
C THR A 147 -12.99 12.57 23.72
N ASP A 148 -12.47 12.60 22.49
CA ASP A 148 -12.78 13.63 21.50
C ASP A 148 -14.05 13.24 20.73
N ALA A 149 -15.11 14.02 20.91
CA ALA A 149 -16.40 13.81 20.26
C ALA A 149 -16.32 13.85 18.72
N THR A 150 -15.32 14.54 18.15
CA THR A 150 -15.15 14.60 16.68
C THR A 150 -14.65 13.29 16.10
N THR A 151 -13.97 12.47 16.91
CA THR A 151 -13.41 11.17 16.54
C THR A 151 -14.11 9.98 17.19
N ALA A 152 -15.13 10.23 18.03
CA ALA A 152 -15.90 9.21 18.71
C ALA A 152 -16.60 8.25 17.72
N PRO A 153 -16.75 6.96 18.08
CA PRO A 153 -17.43 5.98 17.24
C PRO A 153 -18.84 6.41 16.87
N ARG A 154 -19.19 6.27 15.59
CA ARG A 154 -20.53 6.57 15.04
C ARG A 154 -20.88 5.66 13.87
N LEU A 155 -22.16 5.62 13.52
CA LEU A 155 -22.65 4.94 12.32
C LEU A 155 -22.87 5.98 11.21
N ILE A 156 -22.25 5.76 10.05
CA ILE A 156 -22.64 6.42 8.80
C ILE A 156 -23.70 5.52 8.16
N ILE A 157 -24.92 6.02 8.05
CA ILE A 157 -26.02 5.31 7.39
C ILE A 157 -26.23 5.92 6.01
N ALA A 158 -25.88 5.17 4.98
CA ALA A 158 -25.89 5.62 3.61
C ALA A 158 -26.99 4.90 2.82
N GLU A 159 -28.04 5.62 2.45
CA GLU A 159 -29.00 5.15 1.45
C GLU A 159 -28.32 5.04 0.08
N GLU A 160 -28.59 3.95 -0.64
CA GLU A 160 -27.96 3.66 -1.94
C GLU A 160 -28.71 4.32 -3.11
N LYS A 161 -28.65 5.65 -3.15
CA LYS A 161 -29.27 6.51 -4.17
C LYS A 161 -28.30 6.95 -5.27
N PHE A 162 -27.49 6.02 -5.79
CA PHE A 162 -26.51 6.35 -6.82
C PHE A 162 -27.17 6.85 -8.10
N THR A 163 -26.52 7.80 -8.76
CA THR A 163 -26.80 8.10 -10.18
C THR A 163 -26.55 6.82 -10.98
N THR A 164 -27.50 6.46 -11.83
CA THR A 164 -27.37 5.27 -12.68
C THR A 164 -26.24 5.47 -13.71
N PRO A 165 -25.16 4.68 -13.65
CA PRO A 165 -24.06 4.79 -14.60
C PRO A 165 -24.39 4.13 -15.94
N SER A 166 -23.80 4.65 -17.02
CA SER A 166 -23.86 4.02 -18.35
C SER A 166 -22.91 2.81 -18.47
N CYS A 167 -22.93 2.11 -19.61
CA CYS A 167 -22.05 0.95 -19.84
C CYS A 167 -20.55 1.31 -19.93
N THR A 168 -20.23 2.59 -20.07
CA THR A 168 -18.87 3.10 -20.08
C THR A 168 -18.44 3.74 -18.77
N GLU A 169 -19.31 3.70 -17.76
CA GLU A 169 -19.13 4.40 -16.50
C GLU A 169 -19.39 3.49 -15.31
N VAL A 170 -18.96 3.97 -14.14
CA VAL A 170 -19.34 3.49 -12.82
C VAL A 170 -19.65 4.69 -11.93
N ALA A 171 -20.48 4.50 -10.91
CA ALA A 171 -20.73 5.54 -9.90
C ALA A 171 -19.93 5.25 -8.62
N LEU A 172 -19.13 6.20 -8.15
CA LEU A 172 -18.33 6.06 -6.93
C LEU A 172 -18.84 6.98 -5.83
N ARG A 173 -19.08 6.44 -4.64
CA ARG A 173 -19.35 7.21 -3.43
C ARG A 173 -18.23 7.02 -2.43
N PHE A 174 -17.60 8.12 -2.03
CA PHE A 174 -16.45 8.08 -1.15
C PHE A 174 -16.88 8.13 0.31
N VAL A 175 -16.20 7.37 1.16
CA VAL A 175 -16.33 7.43 2.61
C VAL A 175 -14.94 7.61 3.21
N ASN A 176 -14.75 8.68 3.96
CA ASN A 176 -13.54 8.89 4.75
C ASN A 176 -13.79 8.29 6.13
N ALA A 177 -13.21 7.13 6.41
CA ALA A 177 -13.25 6.49 7.73
C ALA A 177 -11.90 6.59 8.47
N ASP A 178 -11.02 7.51 8.04
CA ASP A 178 -9.77 7.83 8.74
C ASP A 178 -9.94 9.01 9.71
N SER A 179 -9.09 9.04 10.73
CA SER A 179 -9.05 10.03 11.81
C SER A 179 -8.01 11.14 11.61
N ASN A 180 -7.30 11.13 10.48
CA ASN A 180 -6.10 11.94 10.30
C ASN A 180 -6.36 13.47 10.31
N ILE A 181 -5.34 14.23 10.68
CA ILE A 181 -5.36 15.68 11.01
C ILE A 181 -5.64 16.62 9.81
N PHE A 182 -5.67 16.10 8.59
CA PHE A 182 -5.90 16.89 7.37
C PHE A 182 -7.35 16.74 6.92
N ASN A 183 -8.19 17.65 7.39
CA ASN A 183 -9.55 17.81 6.90
C ASN A 183 -9.65 19.11 6.07
N PRO A 184 -10.28 19.05 4.88
CA PRO A 184 -10.89 17.87 4.27
C PRO A 184 -9.88 16.95 3.55
N LYS A 185 -10.13 15.63 3.57
CA LYS A 185 -9.44 14.66 2.71
C LYS A 185 -9.97 14.73 1.29
N SER A 186 -9.09 14.91 0.32
CA SER A 186 -9.46 14.97 -1.10
C SER A 186 -9.15 13.66 -1.81
N PHE A 187 -10.11 13.18 -2.59
CA PHE A 187 -10.02 12.02 -3.46
C PHE A 187 -9.85 12.49 -4.90
N TYR A 188 -8.97 11.87 -5.65
CA TYR A 188 -8.71 12.16 -7.06
C TYR A 188 -8.79 10.87 -7.87
N ILE A 189 -9.32 10.96 -9.09
CA ILE A 189 -9.42 9.85 -10.03
C ILE A 189 -8.27 9.94 -11.01
N ASP A 190 -7.55 8.84 -11.22
CA ASP A 190 -6.44 8.75 -12.18
C ASP A 190 -5.40 9.87 -12.05
N ARG A 191 -5.04 10.21 -10.80
CA ARG A 191 -4.09 11.29 -10.46
C ARG A 191 -4.48 12.65 -11.08
N SER A 192 -5.78 12.89 -11.31
CA SER A 192 -6.27 14.16 -11.83
C SER A 192 -5.91 15.32 -10.88
N THR A 193 -5.84 16.52 -11.44
CA THR A 193 -5.67 17.75 -10.65
C THR A 193 -6.97 18.22 -9.99
N THR A 194 -8.10 17.61 -10.34
CA THR A 194 -9.43 18.00 -9.88
C THR A 194 -9.94 16.99 -8.88
N THR A 195 -10.22 17.46 -7.67
CA THR A 195 -10.80 16.65 -6.61
C THR A 195 -12.18 16.11 -7.02
N ALA A 196 -12.34 14.79 -6.92
CA ALA A 196 -13.63 14.11 -7.10
C ALA A 196 -14.53 14.23 -5.87
N ALA A 197 -13.94 14.21 -4.67
CA ALA A 197 -14.64 14.45 -3.40
C ALA A 197 -13.68 15.01 -2.35
N ALA A 198 -14.15 15.94 -1.53
CA ALA A 198 -13.43 16.46 -0.36
C ALA A 198 -14.27 16.20 0.88
N LEU A 199 -13.77 15.38 1.81
CA LEU A 199 -14.53 14.82 2.92
C LEU A 199 -13.85 15.12 4.25
N ASP A 200 -14.62 15.58 5.23
CA ASP A 200 -14.19 15.63 6.62
C ASP A 200 -13.99 14.22 7.19
N GLY A 201 -13.31 14.10 8.33
CA GLY A 201 -13.11 12.83 9.02
C GLY A 201 -14.43 12.16 9.38
N PHE A 202 -14.53 10.85 9.08
CA PHE A 202 -15.71 10.04 9.36
C PHE A 202 -16.99 10.58 8.70
N SER A 203 -16.89 10.89 7.40
CA SER A 203 -18.00 11.40 6.57
C SER A 203 -18.07 10.67 5.22
N ALA A 204 -19.17 10.88 4.49
CA ALA A 204 -19.38 10.30 3.16
C ALA A 204 -19.76 11.39 2.15
N SER A 205 -19.43 11.17 0.88
CA SER A 205 -19.84 12.05 -0.22
C SER A 205 -21.36 11.96 -0.48
N ALA A 206 -21.83 12.82 -1.37
CA ALA A 206 -23.23 12.92 -1.76
C ALA A 206 -23.83 11.56 -2.18
N PRO A 207 -25.12 11.29 -1.88
CA PRO A 207 -25.80 10.02 -2.16
C PRO A 207 -25.72 9.56 -3.62
N GLU A 208 -25.73 10.52 -4.54
CA GLU A 208 -25.73 10.31 -5.98
C GLU A 208 -24.40 9.71 -6.50
N GLY A 209 -23.32 9.83 -5.71
CA GLY A 209 -21.98 9.46 -6.13
C GLY A 209 -21.44 10.31 -7.29
N VAL A 210 -20.23 10.01 -7.72
CA VAL A 210 -19.56 10.63 -8.86
C VAL A 210 -19.47 9.61 -9.98
N LEU A 211 -19.96 9.96 -11.17
CA LEU A 211 -19.76 9.15 -12.37
C LEU A 211 -18.31 9.28 -12.84
N VAL A 212 -17.66 8.15 -13.05
CA VAL A 212 -16.30 8.07 -13.57
C VAL A 212 -16.22 7.06 -14.70
N PRO A 213 -15.27 7.21 -15.65
CA PRO A 213 -15.08 6.24 -16.71
C PRO A 213 -14.78 4.84 -16.15
N LEU A 214 -15.30 3.79 -16.78
CA LEU A 214 -14.96 2.39 -16.48
C LEU A 214 -13.46 2.10 -16.67
N SER A 215 -12.78 2.92 -17.47
CA SER A 215 -11.32 2.89 -17.64
C SER A 215 -10.56 3.43 -16.43
N THR A 216 -11.22 3.87 -15.35
CA THR A 216 -10.55 4.31 -14.12
C THR A 216 -9.63 3.20 -13.60
N ARG A 217 -8.36 3.53 -13.33
CA ARG A 217 -7.34 2.57 -12.86
C ARG A 217 -6.68 2.97 -11.57
N SER A 218 -6.85 4.20 -11.09
CA SER A 218 -6.30 4.59 -9.80
C SER A 218 -7.15 5.63 -9.10
N ILE A 219 -7.05 5.62 -7.78
CA ILE A 219 -7.60 6.62 -6.88
C ILE A 219 -6.43 7.15 -6.05
N THR A 220 -6.27 8.46 -5.93
CA THR A 220 -5.33 9.03 -4.96
C THR A 220 -6.08 9.77 -3.87
N VAL A 221 -5.54 9.72 -2.66
CA VAL A 221 -6.10 10.41 -1.50
C VAL A 221 -5.05 11.33 -0.92
N THR A 222 -5.42 12.56 -0.54
CA THR A 222 -4.48 13.45 0.17
C THR A 222 -3.90 12.75 1.39
N ALA A 223 -2.58 12.80 1.52
CA ALA A 223 -1.85 12.19 2.63
C ALA A 223 -0.76 13.15 3.14
N PRO A 224 -0.36 13.06 4.41
CA PRO A 224 0.76 13.87 4.92
C PRO A 224 2.04 13.66 4.09
N ARG A 225 2.86 14.70 3.89
CA ARG A 225 4.09 14.61 3.07
C ARG A 225 5.14 13.62 3.60
N ASN A 226 5.06 13.25 4.87
CA ASN A 226 5.86 12.16 5.40
C ASN A 226 5.40 10.78 4.90
N PHE A 227 4.23 10.63 4.26
CA PHE A 227 3.79 9.38 3.64
C PHE A 227 4.25 9.21 2.20
N GLY A 228 4.43 10.29 1.43
CA GLY A 228 4.78 10.27 0.01
C GLY A 228 5.28 11.64 -0.45
N PRO A 229 6.17 11.73 -1.45
CA PRO A 229 6.76 13.00 -1.87
C PRO A 229 5.73 14.01 -2.40
N THR A 230 4.59 13.51 -2.89
CA THR A 230 3.50 14.30 -3.51
C THR A 230 2.48 14.81 -2.50
N GLY A 231 2.50 14.35 -1.24
CA GLY A 231 1.40 14.60 -0.30
C GLY A 231 0.10 13.89 -0.70
N GLN A 232 0.21 12.81 -1.47
CA GLN A 232 -0.89 11.94 -1.85
C GLN A 232 -0.50 10.47 -1.64
N ALA A 233 -1.48 9.63 -1.30
CA ALA A 233 -1.36 8.19 -1.27
C ALA A 233 -2.08 7.62 -2.51
N PRO A 234 -1.36 7.04 -3.48
CA PRO A 234 -1.98 6.44 -4.65
C PRO A 234 -2.39 4.98 -4.43
N PHE A 235 -3.50 4.59 -5.04
CA PHE A 235 -4.07 3.26 -5.01
C PHE A 235 -4.42 2.82 -6.43
N SER A 236 -3.68 1.86 -6.98
CA SER A 236 -3.97 1.28 -8.28
C SER A 236 -5.03 0.19 -8.15
N LEU A 237 -6.14 0.36 -8.86
CA LEU A 237 -7.28 -0.56 -8.87
C LEU A 237 -6.93 -1.78 -9.75
N PRO A 238 -7.12 -3.02 -9.23
CA PRO A 238 -7.09 -4.21 -10.08
C PRO A 238 -8.04 -4.10 -11.28
N ALA A 239 -7.65 -4.68 -12.42
CA ALA A 239 -8.37 -4.52 -13.69
C ALA A 239 -9.85 -4.97 -13.68
N ALA A 240 -10.25 -5.79 -12.70
CA ALA A 240 -11.61 -6.30 -12.51
C ALA A 240 -12.33 -5.70 -11.28
N SER A 241 -11.77 -4.66 -10.64
CA SER A 241 -12.40 -4.03 -9.46
C SER A 241 -13.65 -3.23 -9.79
N LEU A 242 -13.80 -2.81 -11.05
CA LEU A 242 -14.92 -2.02 -11.55
C LEU A 242 -15.56 -2.73 -12.73
N VAL A 243 -16.89 -2.81 -12.73
CA VAL A 243 -17.70 -3.45 -13.77
C VAL A 243 -18.67 -2.42 -14.34
N ALA A 244 -18.85 -2.46 -15.66
CA ALA A 244 -19.73 -1.56 -16.40
C ALA A 244 -21.12 -1.44 -15.77
N GLY A 245 -21.64 -0.21 -15.66
CA GLY A 245 -23.01 0.02 -15.19
C GLY A 245 -23.21 -0.25 -13.70
N ARG A 246 -22.13 -0.36 -12.90
CA ARG A 246 -22.22 -0.61 -11.45
C ARG A 246 -21.84 0.59 -10.59
N SER A 247 -22.30 0.56 -9.36
CA SER A 247 -22.04 1.58 -8.34
C SER A 247 -21.23 0.99 -7.19
N TYR A 248 -20.37 1.80 -6.55
CA TYR A 248 -19.45 1.36 -5.53
C TYR A 248 -19.32 2.39 -4.40
N PHE A 249 -19.20 1.90 -3.17
CA PHE A 249 -18.60 2.67 -2.09
C PHE A 249 -17.08 2.49 -2.11
N VAL A 250 -16.34 3.59 -2.01
CA VAL A 250 -14.88 3.59 -1.83
C VAL A 250 -14.61 4.11 -0.43
N ILE A 251 -14.34 3.19 0.49
CA ILE A 251 -14.12 3.49 1.90
C ILE A 251 -12.62 3.56 2.15
N GLU A 252 -12.12 4.73 2.52
CA GLU A 252 -10.74 4.91 2.93
C GLU A 252 -10.61 4.73 4.44
N THR A 253 -9.70 3.85 4.87
CA THR A 253 -9.37 3.69 6.29
C THR A 253 -8.00 3.01 6.44
N GLY A 254 -7.71 2.53 7.64
CA GLY A 254 -6.41 2.01 8.02
C GLY A 254 -5.48 3.12 8.49
N GLN A 255 -4.34 2.73 9.04
CA GLN A 255 -3.39 3.65 9.64
C GLN A 255 -2.19 3.86 8.71
N PRO A 256 -1.92 5.09 8.28
CA PRO A 256 -0.80 5.39 7.38
C PRO A 256 0.56 4.93 7.91
N THR A 257 0.80 4.99 9.23
CA THR A 257 2.08 4.62 9.86
C THR A 257 2.29 3.11 10.03
N ARG A 258 1.29 2.28 9.74
CA ARG A 258 1.43 0.82 9.83
C ARG A 258 2.25 0.29 8.66
N VAL A 259 2.91 -0.85 8.87
CA VAL A 259 3.57 -1.57 7.78
C VAL A 259 2.50 -1.90 6.74
N LEU A 260 2.81 -1.65 5.48
CA LEU A 260 1.84 -1.68 4.38
C LEU A 260 1.20 -3.06 4.09
N ASP A 261 1.73 -4.14 4.68
CA ASP A 261 1.16 -5.50 4.64
C ASP A 261 0.35 -5.90 5.88
N ASP A 262 0.21 -4.99 6.86
CA ASP A 262 -0.77 -5.12 7.93
C ASP A 262 -2.19 -5.00 7.34
N ALA A 263 -3.11 -5.88 7.74
CA ALA A 263 -4.52 -5.80 7.32
C ALA A 263 -5.23 -4.50 7.76
N ARG A 264 -4.58 -3.70 8.60
CA ARG A 264 -4.99 -2.38 9.07
C ARG A 264 -4.13 -1.25 8.50
N ALA A 265 -3.24 -1.56 7.55
CA ALA A 265 -2.52 -0.55 6.80
C ALA A 265 -3.48 0.34 6.02
N HIS A 266 -3.02 1.55 5.70
CA HIS A 266 -3.78 2.48 4.89
C HIS A 266 -4.16 1.86 3.53
N GLY A 267 -5.45 1.91 3.21
CA GLY A 267 -6.00 1.26 2.03
C GLY A 267 -7.40 1.72 1.69
N LEU A 268 -7.92 1.21 0.57
CA LEU A 268 -9.30 1.45 0.12
C LEU A 268 -10.08 0.14 0.11
N LEU A 269 -11.28 0.14 0.67
CA LEU A 269 -12.23 -0.94 0.54
C LEU A 269 -13.27 -0.52 -0.51
N VAL A 270 -13.24 -1.19 -1.65
CA VAL A 270 -14.17 -0.97 -2.77
C VAL A 270 -15.31 -1.96 -2.64
N VAL A 271 -16.47 -1.46 -2.26
CA VAL A 271 -17.65 -2.28 -1.94
C VAL A 271 -18.71 -2.07 -3.03
N PRO A 272 -19.05 -3.10 -3.82
CA PRO A 272 -20.13 -3.02 -4.81
C PRO A 272 -21.44 -2.64 -4.13
N ALA A 273 -22.23 -1.73 -4.69
CA ALA A 273 -23.56 -1.40 -4.20
C ALA A 273 -24.63 -2.25 -4.92
N GLY A 274 -25.75 -2.48 -4.25
CA GLY A 274 -26.92 -3.14 -4.82
C GLY A 274 -26.91 -4.66 -4.93
N ASP A 275 -25.82 -5.35 -4.60
CA ASP A 275 -25.78 -6.82 -4.50
C ASP A 275 -24.69 -7.33 -3.52
N ASP A 276 -24.63 -8.64 -3.31
CA ASP A 276 -23.66 -9.31 -2.43
C ASP A 276 -22.34 -9.68 -3.14
N SER A 277 -21.99 -9.00 -4.24
CA SER A 277 -20.68 -9.17 -4.86
C SER A 277 -19.57 -8.83 -3.86
N PRO A 278 -18.47 -9.60 -3.82
CA PRO A 278 -17.44 -9.43 -2.82
C PRO A 278 -16.77 -8.04 -2.91
N ALA A 279 -16.52 -7.44 -1.76
CA ALA A 279 -15.70 -6.24 -1.66
C ALA A 279 -14.24 -6.53 -2.03
N VAL A 280 -13.55 -5.53 -2.58
CA VAL A 280 -12.14 -5.60 -2.93
C VAL A 280 -11.35 -4.66 -2.03
N PHE A 281 -10.35 -5.20 -1.33
CA PHE A 281 -9.37 -4.39 -0.64
C PHE A 281 -8.23 -4.00 -1.59
N VAL A 282 -7.98 -2.70 -1.71
CA VAL A 282 -6.92 -2.12 -2.53
C VAL A 282 -5.86 -1.53 -1.60
N LYS A 283 -4.69 -2.18 -1.59
CA LYS A 283 -3.51 -1.66 -0.91
C LYS A 283 -2.94 -0.46 -1.66
N ARG A 284 -2.22 0.39 -0.94
CA ARG A 284 -1.46 1.50 -1.52
C ARG A 284 -0.47 0.97 -2.58
N ASP A 285 -0.20 1.79 -3.58
CA ASP A 285 0.92 1.59 -4.50
C ASP A 285 2.24 1.38 -3.74
N PRO A 286 3.16 0.53 -4.24
CA PRO A 286 4.44 0.26 -3.58
C PRO A 286 5.29 1.50 -3.40
N LEU A 287 5.88 1.63 -2.21
CA LEU A 287 6.78 2.72 -1.85
C LEU A 287 8.22 2.33 -2.18
N VAL A 288 8.88 3.10 -3.04
CA VAL A 288 10.26 2.84 -3.48
C VAL A 288 11.19 3.94 -3.01
N TYR A 289 12.19 3.55 -2.22
CA TYR A 289 13.26 4.41 -1.73
C TYR A 289 14.48 4.27 -2.63
N PHE A 290 15.11 5.35 -3.08
CA PHE A 290 16.28 5.32 -3.95
C PHE A 290 17.53 5.88 -3.26
N PHE A 291 18.62 5.11 -3.24
CA PHE A 291 19.94 5.54 -2.77
C PHE A 291 21.00 5.44 -3.87
N HIS A 292 22.08 6.22 -3.73
CA HIS A 292 23.20 6.23 -4.68
C HIS A 292 24.47 5.74 -3.99
N ALA A 293 24.99 4.60 -4.46
CA ALA A 293 26.21 4.00 -3.93
C ALA A 293 27.35 3.90 -4.93
N SER A 294 27.12 4.25 -6.20
CA SER A 294 28.20 4.38 -7.17
C SER A 294 29.12 5.56 -6.83
N LEU A 295 30.43 5.33 -6.80
CA LEU A 295 31.44 6.34 -6.51
C LEU A 295 31.69 7.28 -7.71
N PRO A 296 32.32 8.45 -7.49
CA PRO A 296 32.89 9.24 -8.58
C PRO A 296 33.72 8.37 -9.55
N PRO A 297 33.67 8.64 -10.87
CA PRO A 297 33.16 9.85 -11.51
C PRO A 297 31.66 9.85 -11.84
N THR A 298 30.86 8.92 -11.29
CA THR A 298 29.40 8.88 -11.55
C THR A 298 28.75 10.23 -11.17
N PRO A 299 27.90 10.83 -12.04
CA PRO A 299 27.29 12.12 -11.77
C PRO A 299 26.41 12.13 -10.51
N SER A 300 26.40 13.24 -9.80
CA SER A 300 25.59 13.47 -8.59
C SER A 300 25.32 14.98 -8.45
N PRO A 301 24.05 15.43 -8.30
CA PRO A 301 22.83 14.63 -8.09
C PRO A 301 22.29 13.97 -9.35
N LEU A 302 21.40 13.00 -9.17
CA LEU A 302 20.62 12.35 -10.22
C LEU A 302 19.12 12.55 -10.00
N GLU A 303 18.38 12.39 -11.09
CA GLU A 303 16.91 12.31 -11.12
C GLU A 303 16.50 10.91 -11.59
N VAL A 304 15.38 10.42 -11.06
CA VAL A 304 14.79 9.13 -11.43
C VAL A 304 13.50 9.40 -12.22
N TYR A 305 13.38 8.74 -13.36
CA TYR A 305 12.22 8.80 -14.22
C TYR A 305 11.54 7.44 -14.32
N SER A 306 10.21 7.41 -14.35
CA SER A 306 9.39 6.27 -14.78
C SER A 306 8.78 6.62 -16.14
N GLY A 307 9.27 5.98 -17.21
CA GLY A 307 8.95 6.43 -18.58
C GLY A 307 9.38 7.89 -18.78
N THR A 308 8.41 8.79 -18.96
CA THR A 308 8.65 10.25 -19.11
C THR A 308 8.39 11.04 -17.82
N GLU A 309 7.84 10.41 -16.79
CA GLU A 309 7.50 11.08 -15.53
C GLU A 309 8.71 11.11 -14.61
N ARG A 310 9.06 12.29 -14.10
CA ARG A 310 10.10 12.44 -13.09
C ARG A 310 9.52 12.10 -11.72
N ILE A 311 10.00 11.00 -11.12
CA ILE A 311 9.44 10.44 -9.88
C ILE A 311 10.28 10.70 -8.63
N ALA A 312 11.59 10.98 -8.78
CA ALA A 312 12.47 11.36 -7.68
C ALA A 312 13.59 12.28 -8.17
N ILE A 313 14.09 13.15 -7.30
CA ILE A 313 15.11 14.15 -7.63
C ILE A 313 16.19 14.20 -6.55
N ASN A 314 17.32 14.84 -6.87
CA ASN A 314 18.39 15.12 -5.92
C ASN A 314 18.98 13.85 -5.27
N LEU A 315 19.04 12.75 -6.02
CA LEU A 315 19.65 11.50 -5.59
C LEU A 315 21.18 11.67 -5.56
N ARG A 316 21.77 11.74 -4.37
CA ARG A 316 23.21 12.01 -4.17
C ARG A 316 23.95 10.82 -3.60
N TYR A 317 25.20 10.64 -4.03
CA TYR A 317 26.12 9.63 -3.48
C TYR A 317 26.15 9.69 -1.96
N ALA A 318 26.00 8.53 -1.32
CA ALA A 318 26.03 8.37 0.13
C ALA A 318 25.20 9.46 0.83
N GLN A 319 23.94 9.62 0.46
CA GLN A 319 22.97 10.45 1.18
C GLN A 319 21.73 9.64 1.53
N ALA A 320 20.87 10.24 2.38
CA ALA A 320 19.59 9.65 2.72
C ALA A 320 18.79 9.33 1.44
N PRO A 321 18.10 8.18 1.38
CA PRO A 321 17.32 7.83 0.20
C PRO A 321 16.26 8.88 -0.11
N THR A 322 16.03 9.11 -1.39
CA THR A 322 14.80 9.76 -1.87
C THR A 322 13.71 8.70 -1.95
N TYR A 323 12.44 9.06 -2.10
CA TYR A 323 11.37 8.06 -2.15
C TYR A 323 10.18 8.52 -2.99
N THR A 324 9.44 7.57 -3.54
CA THR A 324 8.28 7.81 -4.38
C THR A 324 7.36 6.58 -4.41
N ASP A 325 6.13 6.77 -4.85
CA ASP A 325 5.20 5.69 -5.12
C ASP A 325 5.31 5.27 -6.58
N LEU A 326 5.32 3.96 -6.84
CA LEU A 326 5.23 3.41 -8.19
C LEU A 326 3.96 2.57 -8.31
N PRO A 327 3.32 2.51 -9.49
CA PRO A 327 2.22 1.59 -9.69
C PRO A 327 2.69 0.14 -9.47
N PRO A 328 1.82 -0.75 -8.95
CA PRO A 328 2.13 -2.16 -8.83
C PRO A 328 2.33 -2.80 -10.22
N GLY A 329 3.11 -3.87 -10.25
CA GLY A 329 3.58 -4.50 -11.49
C GLY A 329 4.93 -3.97 -11.97
N GLU A 330 5.21 -4.13 -13.24
CA GLU A 330 6.50 -3.73 -13.84
C GLU A 330 6.51 -2.22 -14.15
N SER A 331 7.55 -1.53 -13.71
CA SER A 331 7.85 -0.15 -14.09
C SER A 331 9.17 -0.10 -14.87
N THR A 332 9.34 0.91 -15.71
CA THR A 332 10.61 1.14 -16.43
C THR A 332 11.25 2.41 -15.91
N LEU A 333 12.41 2.26 -15.26
CA LEU A 333 13.11 3.34 -14.58
C LEU A 333 14.36 3.75 -15.34
N SER A 334 14.64 5.05 -15.38
CA SER A 334 15.90 5.59 -15.89
C SER A 334 16.48 6.61 -14.92
N LEU A 335 17.81 6.71 -14.89
CA LEU A 335 18.52 7.71 -14.10
C LEU A 335 19.18 8.73 -15.02
N VAL A 336 18.93 10.00 -14.73
CA VAL A 336 19.37 11.13 -15.54
C VAL A 336 20.16 12.08 -14.66
N ALA A 337 21.31 12.52 -15.15
CA ALA A 337 22.04 13.64 -14.58
C ALA A 337 21.46 14.92 -15.19
N PRO A 338 20.87 15.82 -14.38
CA PRO A 338 20.29 17.06 -14.89
C PRO A 338 21.41 17.96 -15.45
N GLY A 339 21.13 18.60 -16.58
CA GLY A 339 21.97 19.65 -17.16
C GLY A 339 21.95 20.93 -16.31
N ALA A 340 22.50 22.04 -16.84
CA ALA A 340 22.56 23.33 -16.13
C ALA A 340 21.19 24.03 -15.90
N GLY A 341 20.07 23.30 -15.99
CA GLY A 341 18.72 23.75 -15.67
C GLY A 341 17.76 22.56 -15.53
N GLU A 342 16.78 22.63 -14.64
CA GLU A 342 15.78 21.57 -14.44
C GLU A 342 14.99 21.29 -15.73
N GLY A 343 15.09 20.06 -16.26
CA GLY A 343 14.32 19.60 -17.43
C GLY A 343 14.74 20.24 -18.77
N GLY A 344 15.97 20.77 -18.86
CA GLY A 344 16.48 21.49 -20.02
C GLY A 344 17.37 20.65 -20.96
N SER A 345 17.70 21.21 -22.13
CA SER A 345 18.72 20.65 -23.03
C SER A 345 20.06 20.50 -22.31
N GLY A 346 20.62 19.28 -22.24
CA GLY A 346 21.90 19.00 -21.57
C GLY A 346 21.84 17.83 -20.57
N ASP A 347 20.65 17.31 -20.29
CA ASP A 347 20.46 16.10 -19.48
C ASP A 347 21.20 14.89 -20.08
N THR A 348 21.88 14.13 -19.23
CA THR A 348 22.63 12.94 -19.64
C THR A 348 22.06 11.70 -18.98
N VAL A 349 21.69 10.70 -19.79
CA VAL A 349 21.22 9.40 -19.27
C VAL A 349 22.41 8.64 -18.67
N VAL A 350 22.36 8.39 -17.36
CA VAL A 350 23.39 7.65 -16.62
C VAL A 350 23.05 6.16 -16.60
N VAL A 351 21.78 5.83 -16.43
CA VAL A 351 21.24 4.48 -16.56
C VAL A 351 20.00 4.55 -17.44
N GLY A 352 20.03 3.84 -18.57
CA GLY A 352 18.91 3.75 -19.49
C GLY A 352 17.73 2.98 -18.91
N ALA A 353 16.60 2.96 -19.64
CA ALA A 353 15.38 2.28 -19.27
C ALA A 353 15.60 0.84 -18.74
N GLN A 354 15.58 0.69 -17.42
CA GLN A 354 15.69 -0.58 -16.71
C GLN A 354 14.33 -0.97 -16.14
N ARG A 355 13.88 -2.17 -16.49
CA ARG A 355 12.65 -2.74 -15.96
C ARG A 355 12.86 -3.15 -14.52
N THR A 356 11.94 -2.77 -13.65
CA THR A 356 11.82 -3.34 -12.32
C THR A 356 11.30 -4.77 -12.42
N GLY A 357 11.44 -5.57 -11.36
CA GLY A 357 10.55 -6.73 -11.19
C GLY A 357 9.11 -6.27 -10.94
N PRO A 358 8.13 -7.19 -10.95
CA PRO A 358 6.77 -6.86 -10.55
C PRO A 358 6.77 -6.36 -9.10
N LEU A 359 6.34 -5.11 -8.91
CA LEU A 359 6.20 -4.50 -7.60
C LEU A 359 4.85 -4.91 -7.00
N GLU A 360 4.87 -5.34 -5.75
CA GLU A 360 3.66 -5.79 -5.06
C GLU A 360 2.91 -4.58 -4.45
N PRO A 361 1.58 -4.52 -4.57
CA PRO A 361 0.78 -3.54 -3.84
C PRO A 361 1.07 -3.61 -2.34
N GLY A 362 1.31 -2.45 -1.72
CA GLY A 362 1.67 -2.35 -0.31
C GLY A 362 3.08 -2.85 0.03
N ALA A 363 3.94 -3.18 -0.93
CA ALA A 363 5.32 -3.51 -0.60
C ALA A 363 6.20 -2.25 -0.50
N ILE A 364 7.28 -2.37 0.27
CA ILE A 364 8.34 -1.36 0.35
C ILE A 364 9.59 -1.90 -0.32
N TYR A 365 10.18 -1.09 -1.21
CA TYR A 365 11.41 -1.42 -1.91
C TYR A 365 12.49 -0.37 -1.65
N LEU A 366 13.73 -0.83 -1.63
CA LEU A 366 14.91 0.02 -1.64
C LEU A 366 15.62 -0.23 -2.97
N GLY A 367 15.66 0.79 -3.82
CA GLY A 367 16.43 0.88 -5.05
C GLY A 367 17.81 1.47 -4.80
N GLY A 368 18.85 0.85 -5.34
CA GLY A 368 20.22 1.36 -5.29
C GLY A 368 20.78 1.57 -6.70
N LEU A 369 21.33 2.75 -6.97
CA LEU A 369 22.28 2.93 -8.06
C LEU A 369 23.63 2.34 -7.63
N LEU A 370 24.01 1.25 -8.29
CA LEU A 370 25.22 0.50 -8.04
C LEU A 370 26.13 0.50 -9.28
N GLY A 371 27.37 0.10 -9.07
CA GLY A 371 28.33 -0.16 -10.15
C GLY A 371 29.31 0.98 -10.29
N THR A 372 30.13 0.89 -11.32
CA THR A 372 31.19 1.84 -11.61
C THR A 372 31.02 2.36 -13.03
N THR A 373 31.17 3.68 -13.20
CA THR A 373 31.10 4.31 -14.53
C THR A 373 32.14 3.68 -15.46
N GLY A 374 31.72 3.27 -16.66
CA GLY A 374 32.58 2.67 -17.69
C GLY A 374 32.83 1.16 -17.55
N GLU A 375 32.40 0.53 -16.46
CA GLU A 375 32.48 -0.92 -16.29
C GLU A 375 31.39 -1.68 -17.06
N THR A 376 31.63 -2.96 -17.32
CA THR A 376 30.68 -3.88 -17.97
C THR A 376 30.33 -5.07 -17.07
N GLY A 377 29.35 -5.88 -17.46
CA GLY A 377 28.94 -7.08 -16.71
C GLY A 377 28.36 -6.74 -15.34
N GLU A 378 28.77 -7.46 -14.30
CA GLU A 378 28.20 -7.31 -12.95
C GLU A 378 28.50 -5.97 -12.29
N LYS A 379 29.61 -5.31 -12.69
CA LYS A 379 30.04 -4.01 -12.14
C LYS A 379 29.55 -2.81 -12.97
N ALA A 380 28.84 -3.04 -14.07
CA ALA A 380 28.22 -1.98 -14.84
C ALA A 380 27.24 -1.16 -13.99
N LEU A 381 27.09 0.13 -14.32
CA LEU A 381 26.07 0.97 -13.69
C LEU A 381 24.67 0.38 -13.87
N ARG A 382 23.96 0.20 -12.76
CA ARG A 382 22.60 -0.34 -12.76
C ARG A 382 21.81 0.12 -11.55
N LEU A 383 20.50 0.17 -11.74
CA LEU A 383 19.52 0.29 -10.69
C LEU A 383 19.07 -1.12 -10.29
N LYS A 384 19.12 -1.42 -8.99
CA LYS A 384 18.59 -2.68 -8.45
C LYS A 384 17.64 -2.38 -7.31
N LEU A 385 16.47 -3.03 -7.30
CA LEU A 385 15.47 -2.92 -6.25
C LEU A 385 15.50 -4.18 -5.39
N TRP A 386 15.50 -3.99 -4.08
CA TRP A 386 15.32 -5.06 -3.10
C TRP A 386 14.05 -4.78 -2.32
N LYS A 387 13.22 -5.80 -2.15
CA LYS A 387 12.07 -5.74 -1.23
C LYS A 387 12.63 -5.59 0.19
N VAL A 388 12.31 -4.47 0.84
CA VAL A 388 12.72 -4.13 2.22
C VAL A 388 11.48 -4.16 3.09
N GLN A 389 10.77 -5.27 3.01
CA GLN A 389 9.52 -5.41 3.71
C GLN A 389 9.73 -6.17 5.01
N PRO A 390 9.45 -5.56 6.18
CA PRO A 390 9.34 -6.28 7.42
C PRO A 390 8.02 -7.05 7.42
N ASP A 391 7.97 -8.21 6.76
CA ASP A 391 6.84 -9.13 6.93
C ASP A 391 6.96 -9.82 8.28
N LEU A 392 6.55 -9.12 9.34
CA LEU A 392 6.65 -9.60 10.70
C LEU A 392 5.40 -9.16 11.47
N PRO A 393 4.46 -10.08 11.76
CA PRO A 393 3.31 -9.77 12.59
C PRO A 393 3.78 -9.39 14.00
N GLY A 394 3.23 -8.29 14.55
CA GLY A 394 3.50 -7.83 15.92
C GLY A 394 4.46 -6.64 16.04
N THR A 395 4.87 -6.31 17.27
CA THR A 395 5.85 -5.25 17.55
C THR A 395 7.24 -5.88 17.77
N PHE A 396 8.27 -5.30 17.16
CA PHE A 396 9.64 -5.64 17.51
C PHE A 396 10.02 -5.02 18.83
N THR A 397 10.42 -5.85 19.79
CA THR A 397 11.09 -5.41 21.01
C THR A 397 12.61 -5.35 20.85
N THR A 398 13.14 -5.90 19.74
CA THR A 398 14.58 -5.97 19.44
C THR A 398 14.89 -5.35 18.06
N PRO A 399 16.07 -4.71 17.88
CA PRO A 399 16.44 -4.15 16.58
C PRO A 399 16.59 -5.27 15.55
N ARG A 400 16.25 -4.99 14.29
CA ARG A 400 16.44 -5.94 13.19
C ARG A 400 17.18 -5.31 12.03
N VAL A 401 18.03 -6.10 11.38
CA VAL A 401 18.87 -5.65 10.28
C VAL A 401 18.75 -6.54 9.05
N MET A 402 18.68 -5.91 7.89
CA MET A 402 19.03 -6.49 6.59
C MET A 402 20.31 -5.82 6.10
N VAL A 403 21.19 -6.52 5.37
CA VAL A 403 22.38 -5.91 4.76
C VAL A 403 22.33 -5.98 3.24
N ILE A 404 22.74 -4.90 2.58
CA ILE A 404 23.00 -4.81 1.15
C ILE A 404 24.47 -4.49 0.97
N ASN A 405 25.15 -5.28 0.15
CA ASN A 405 26.51 -4.96 -0.28
C ASN A 405 26.47 -4.19 -1.61
N ALA A 406 26.61 -2.87 -1.52
CA ALA A 406 26.62 -1.95 -2.66
C ALA A 406 28.04 -1.49 -3.06
N SER A 407 29.08 -1.92 -2.35
CA SER A 407 30.47 -1.60 -2.65
C SER A 407 31.03 -2.57 -3.71
N ALA A 408 31.30 -2.06 -4.92
CA ALA A 408 31.81 -2.87 -6.03
C ALA A 408 33.26 -3.35 -5.85
N THR A 409 33.98 -2.78 -4.88
CA THR A 409 35.36 -3.16 -4.52
C THR A 409 35.42 -4.01 -3.25
N ALA A 410 34.33 -4.12 -2.50
CA ALA A 410 34.25 -5.02 -1.36
C ALA A 410 34.13 -6.49 -1.79
N PRO A 411 34.75 -7.42 -1.05
CA PRO A 411 34.44 -8.84 -1.18
C PRO A 411 33.02 -9.15 -0.69
N SER A 412 32.61 -10.42 -0.70
CA SER A 412 31.49 -10.87 0.14
C SER A 412 31.80 -10.56 1.60
N VAL A 413 30.81 -10.06 2.33
CA VAL A 413 30.97 -9.62 3.72
C VAL A 413 29.99 -10.30 4.67
N ASP A 414 30.45 -10.48 5.90
CA ASP A 414 29.63 -10.69 7.08
C ASP A 414 29.36 -9.33 7.75
N LEU A 415 28.11 -9.04 8.09
CA LEU A 415 27.73 -7.96 9.00
C LEU A 415 27.57 -8.53 10.41
N GLY A 416 28.11 -7.83 11.41
CA GLY A 416 28.04 -8.29 12.79
C GLY A 416 28.44 -7.22 13.79
N HIS A 417 28.76 -7.68 15.00
CA HIS A 417 29.18 -6.82 16.10
C HIS A 417 30.35 -7.42 16.86
N TRP A 418 31.07 -6.56 17.56
CA TRP A 418 32.21 -6.96 18.39
C TRP A 418 31.79 -7.14 19.84
N SER A 419 32.51 -8.00 20.57
CA SER A 419 32.55 -7.90 22.02
C SER A 419 33.01 -6.49 22.43
N VAL A 420 32.58 -6.05 23.60
CA VAL A 420 32.93 -4.73 24.13
C VAL A 420 33.56 -4.95 25.51
N ASN A 421 34.73 -4.35 25.72
CA ASN A 421 35.43 -4.40 27.00
C ASN A 421 34.68 -3.57 28.05
N THR A 422 35.01 -3.75 29.32
CA THR A 422 34.35 -3.05 30.44
C THR A 422 34.46 -1.52 30.36
N ASP A 423 35.50 -1.00 29.71
CA ASP A 423 35.74 0.42 29.47
C ASP A 423 35.06 0.98 28.22
N GLY A 424 34.30 0.15 27.48
CA GLY A 424 33.63 0.54 26.24
C GLY A 424 34.49 0.44 24.97
N THR A 425 35.76 0.02 25.07
CA THR A 425 36.60 -0.23 23.91
C THR A 425 36.20 -1.50 23.17
N ARG A 426 36.56 -1.60 21.89
CA ARG A 426 36.27 -2.78 21.06
C ARG A 426 37.06 -3.97 21.61
N GLY A 427 36.37 -5.08 21.88
CA GLY A 427 37.01 -6.37 22.18
C GLY A 427 37.46 -7.10 20.92
N ASP A 428 37.97 -8.33 21.09
CA ASP A 428 38.62 -9.09 20.00
C ASP A 428 37.72 -10.14 19.35
N THR A 429 36.47 -10.29 19.79
CA THR A 429 35.55 -11.30 19.25
C THR A 429 34.51 -10.67 18.35
N PHE A 430 34.46 -11.08 17.09
CA PHE A 430 33.40 -10.72 16.15
C PHE A 430 32.31 -11.80 16.12
N THR A 431 31.07 -11.38 16.33
CA THR A 431 29.89 -12.22 16.15
C THR A 431 29.24 -11.85 14.82
N PRO A 432 29.36 -12.68 13.77
CA PRO A 432 28.63 -12.46 12.52
C PRO A 432 27.13 -12.68 12.76
N VAL A 433 26.30 -11.85 12.14
CA VAL A 433 24.84 -11.89 12.26
C VAL A 433 24.18 -12.11 10.91
N LEU A 434 24.68 -11.45 9.87
CA LEU A 434 24.36 -11.74 8.48
C LEU A 434 25.65 -12.13 7.78
N THR A 435 25.64 -13.21 7.00
CA THR A 435 26.85 -13.79 6.42
C THR A 435 26.78 -13.84 4.90
N ASP A 436 27.95 -13.83 4.26
CA ASP A 436 28.12 -14.06 2.82
C ASP A 436 27.26 -13.17 1.91
N VAL A 437 27.23 -11.87 2.19
CA VAL A 437 26.51 -10.92 1.33
C VAL A 437 27.44 -10.40 0.24
N ALA A 438 27.34 -11.04 -0.92
CA ALA A 438 28.05 -10.68 -2.14
C ALA A 438 27.63 -9.31 -2.68
N TYR A 439 28.50 -8.70 -3.49
CA TYR A 439 28.22 -7.44 -4.17
C TYR A 439 26.89 -7.49 -4.96
N ALA A 440 26.18 -6.36 -4.93
CA ALA A 440 24.85 -6.16 -5.48
C ALA A 440 23.78 -7.14 -4.96
N SER A 441 24.02 -7.80 -3.83
CA SER A 441 23.07 -8.71 -3.18
C SER A 441 22.60 -8.16 -1.84
N ALA A 442 21.48 -8.71 -1.37
CA ALA A 442 20.89 -8.41 -0.09
C ALA A 442 20.74 -9.71 0.72
N SER A 443 20.81 -9.62 2.04
CA SER A 443 20.30 -10.67 2.91
C SER A 443 18.77 -10.76 2.84
N ALA A 444 18.17 -11.71 3.57
CA ALA A 444 16.72 -11.87 3.64
C ALA A 444 16.00 -10.56 4.03
N SER A 445 14.89 -10.26 3.35
CA SER A 445 14.13 -9.00 3.48
C SER A 445 13.48 -8.81 4.84
N THR A 446 13.17 -9.89 5.55
CA THR A 446 12.65 -9.85 6.92
C THR A 446 13.69 -9.34 7.92
N GLY A 447 14.97 -9.46 7.57
CA GLY A 447 16.10 -9.16 8.46
C GLY A 447 16.18 -10.11 9.65
N VAL A 448 17.30 -10.00 10.37
CA VAL A 448 17.58 -10.79 11.58
C VAL A 448 17.70 -9.87 12.78
N GLU A 449 17.48 -10.41 13.98
CA GLU A 449 17.72 -9.66 15.21
C GLU A 449 19.18 -9.21 15.30
N PHE A 450 19.38 -7.95 15.68
CA PHE A 450 20.69 -7.35 15.80
C PHE A 450 20.79 -6.52 17.08
N ALA A 451 21.21 -7.18 18.16
CA ALA A 451 21.37 -6.60 19.47
C ALA A 451 22.85 -6.56 19.87
N PRO A 452 23.67 -5.64 19.32
CA PRO A 452 25.07 -5.54 19.69
C PRO A 452 25.21 -5.22 21.19
N PRO A 453 26.14 -5.89 21.89
CA PRO A 453 26.33 -5.68 23.32
C PRO A 453 26.69 -4.22 23.60
N ARG A 454 26.08 -3.66 24.65
CA ARG A 454 26.31 -2.28 25.08
C ARG A 454 27.03 -2.25 26.42
N VAL A 455 28.20 -1.63 26.47
CA VAL A 455 28.99 -1.44 27.69
C VAL A 455 29.49 0.01 27.73
N ALA A 456 29.37 0.68 28.88
CA ALA A 456 29.70 2.10 29.04
C ALA A 456 29.04 3.02 27.98
N GLY A 457 27.85 2.65 27.49
CA GLY A 457 27.13 3.38 26.44
C GLY A 457 27.67 3.17 25.01
N GLN A 458 28.70 2.36 24.82
CA GLN A 458 29.31 2.06 23.52
C GLN A 458 28.80 0.73 22.94
N GLN A 459 28.72 0.67 21.62
CA GLN A 459 28.39 -0.53 20.83
C GLN A 459 29.32 -0.52 19.62
N TRP A 460 29.91 -1.67 19.30
CA TRP A 460 30.83 -1.79 18.18
C TRP A 460 30.24 -2.67 17.09
N VAL A 461 29.97 -2.07 15.93
CA VAL A 461 29.39 -2.74 14.76
C VAL A 461 30.38 -2.70 13.62
N GLY A 462 30.28 -3.64 12.69
CA GLY A 462 31.21 -3.68 11.58
C GLY A 462 30.94 -4.77 10.57
N VAL A 463 31.79 -4.79 9.56
CA VAL A 463 31.79 -5.78 8.49
C VAL A 463 33.15 -6.44 8.39
N ARG A 464 33.16 -7.69 7.94
CA ARG A 464 34.35 -8.51 7.78
C ARG A 464 34.20 -9.33 6.49
N PRO A 465 35.24 -9.48 5.65
CA PRO A 465 35.19 -10.42 4.54
C PRO A 465 34.91 -11.83 5.03
N VAL A 466 34.11 -12.57 4.27
CA VAL A 466 33.78 -13.96 4.59
C VAL A 466 35.06 -14.77 4.74
N GLY A 467 35.20 -15.48 5.85
CA GLY A 467 36.34 -16.36 6.12
C GLY A 467 37.67 -15.66 6.42
N SER A 468 37.72 -14.32 6.50
CA SER A 468 38.93 -13.58 6.86
C SER A 468 38.93 -13.17 8.33
N ALA A 469 40.07 -13.35 9.01
CA ALA A 469 40.30 -12.78 10.34
C ALA A 469 41.01 -11.40 10.28
N ASP A 470 41.61 -11.04 9.14
CA ASP A 470 42.62 -9.98 9.06
C ASP A 470 42.08 -8.64 8.51
N ALA A 471 40.95 -8.66 7.80
CA ALA A 471 40.36 -7.46 7.21
C ALA A 471 39.09 -7.05 7.97
N ILE A 472 39.23 -6.37 9.10
CA ILE A 472 38.11 -5.97 9.96
C ILE A 472 37.86 -4.48 9.82
N ARG A 473 36.62 -4.11 9.47
CA ARG A 473 36.20 -2.70 9.51
C ARG A 473 35.08 -2.51 10.51
N SER A 474 35.29 -1.66 11.51
CA SER A 474 34.33 -1.44 12.60
C SER A 474 34.23 0.01 13.01
N VAL A 475 33.12 0.36 13.62
CA VAL A 475 32.84 1.69 14.14
C VAL A 475 32.12 1.57 15.48
N SER A 476 32.35 2.53 16.39
CA SER A 476 31.48 2.68 17.55
C SER A 476 30.23 3.44 17.13
N ALA A 477 29.07 2.79 17.22
CA ALA A 477 27.80 3.37 16.82
C ALA A 477 26.69 2.86 17.73
N THR A 478 25.85 3.77 18.20
CA THR A 478 24.60 3.40 18.87
C THR A 478 23.59 2.93 17.85
N VAL A 479 23.26 1.64 17.89
CA VAL A 479 22.19 1.07 17.08
C VAL A 479 20.87 1.36 17.79
N GLN A 480 19.98 2.07 17.10
CA GLN A 480 18.64 2.34 17.61
C GLN A 480 17.76 1.09 17.51
N THR A 481 16.82 0.94 18.44
CA THR A 481 15.88 -0.19 18.51
C THR A 481 14.78 -0.09 17.47
N PHE A 482 15.14 -0.23 16.18
CA PHE A 482 14.23 -0.23 15.04
C PHE A 482 14.62 -1.29 14.02
N TRP A 483 13.76 -1.51 13.02
CA TRP A 483 14.13 -2.21 11.79
C TRP A 483 14.93 -1.26 10.90
N PHE A 484 16.07 -1.71 10.37
CA PHE A 484 16.89 -0.91 9.46
C PHE A 484 17.57 -1.75 8.38
N THR A 485 17.88 -1.09 7.28
CA THR A 485 18.72 -1.66 6.22
C THR A 485 20.13 -1.07 6.33
N ALA A 486 21.13 -1.94 6.47
CA ALA A 486 22.54 -1.61 6.43
C ALA A 486 23.04 -1.69 4.99
N VAL A 487 23.52 -0.59 4.43
CA VAL A 487 24.10 -0.54 3.09
C VAL A 487 25.60 -0.35 3.22
N LEU A 488 26.39 -1.34 2.79
CA LEU A 488 27.84 -1.20 2.62
C LEU A 488 28.10 -0.53 1.27
N LEU A 489 28.73 0.64 1.26
CA LEU A 489 29.06 1.40 0.06
C LEU A 489 30.48 1.99 0.14
N GLY A 490 30.91 2.69 -0.90
CA GLY A 490 32.24 3.28 -0.97
C GLY A 490 33.31 2.27 -1.40
N ASP A 491 34.57 2.69 -1.32
CA ASP A 491 35.71 1.94 -1.79
C ASP A 491 36.36 1.18 -0.64
N TRP A 492 36.28 -0.15 -0.71
CA TRP A 492 36.92 -1.07 0.21
C TRP A 492 38.45 -0.95 0.24
N GLY A 493 39.10 -0.43 -0.79
CA GLY A 493 40.55 -0.22 -0.80
C GLY A 493 40.99 1.14 -0.25
N SER A 494 40.08 2.10 -0.15
CA SER A 494 40.42 3.50 0.14
C SER A 494 40.49 3.79 1.64
N SER A 495 41.43 4.66 2.01
CA SER A 495 41.55 5.29 3.32
C SER A 495 41.06 6.74 3.35
N ASP A 496 40.69 7.31 2.19
CA ASP A 496 40.13 8.66 2.12
C ASP A 496 38.71 8.66 2.72
N PRO A 497 38.42 9.46 3.75
CA PRO A 497 37.11 9.50 4.40
C PRO A 497 35.93 9.76 3.45
N VAL A 498 36.15 10.44 2.32
CA VAL A 498 35.09 10.79 1.36
C VAL A 498 34.73 9.60 0.46
N SER A 499 35.69 8.76 0.13
CA SER A 499 35.54 7.64 -0.81
C SER A 499 35.64 6.25 -0.16
N SER A 500 36.18 6.14 1.05
CA SER A 500 36.38 4.88 1.78
C SER A 500 35.08 4.13 2.02
N ALA A 501 35.21 2.84 2.34
CA ALA A 501 34.08 2.01 2.73
C ALA A 501 33.28 2.68 3.87
N GLN A 502 31.95 2.61 3.77
CA GLN A 502 31.04 3.13 4.78
C GLN A 502 29.88 2.16 4.97
N ILE A 503 29.34 2.14 6.18
CA ILE A 503 28.04 1.53 6.44
C ILE A 503 27.01 2.63 6.65
N MET A 504 25.95 2.59 5.85
CA MET A 504 24.81 3.49 5.97
C MET A 504 23.63 2.71 6.52
N PHE A 505 23.14 3.09 7.71
CA PHE A 505 21.91 2.54 8.26
C PHE A 505 20.73 3.40 7.86
N ILE A 506 19.83 2.84 7.05
CA ILE A 506 18.57 3.47 6.62
C ILE A 506 17.44 2.94 7.51
N ARG A 507 16.59 3.83 8.00
CA ARG A 507 15.42 3.52 8.85
C ARG A 507 14.20 4.37 8.47
N ASN A 508 13.10 4.16 9.20
CA ASN A 508 11.82 4.88 9.06
C ASN A 508 11.10 4.64 7.72
N PHE A 509 11.21 3.42 7.19
CA PHE A 509 10.45 2.98 6.02
C PHE A 509 8.94 3.08 6.28
N GLY A 510 8.19 3.45 5.25
CA GLY A 510 6.78 3.87 5.36
C GLY A 510 6.61 5.36 5.67
N THR A 511 7.70 6.07 6.01
CA THR A 511 7.73 7.52 6.16
C THR A 511 8.97 8.16 5.52
N ALA A 512 9.25 9.44 5.80
CA ALA A 512 10.50 10.10 5.40
C ALA A 512 11.71 9.31 5.96
N PRO A 513 12.60 8.80 5.08
CA PRO A 513 13.68 7.92 5.50
C PRO A 513 14.73 8.73 6.26
N ALA A 514 15.31 8.11 7.27
CA ALA A 514 16.49 8.65 7.95
C ALA A 514 17.68 7.74 7.65
N ALA A 515 18.82 8.34 7.33
CA ALA A 515 20.08 7.62 7.12
C ALA A 515 21.13 8.11 8.12
N SER A 516 21.92 7.18 8.62
CA SER A 516 23.09 7.47 9.46
C SER A 516 24.29 6.75 8.86
N GLN A 517 25.33 7.52 8.55
CA GLN A 517 26.51 7.04 7.84
C GLN A 517 27.70 6.96 8.78
N PHE A 518 28.42 5.87 8.66
CA PHE A 518 29.58 5.60 9.48
C PHE A 518 30.72 5.20 8.56
N PRO A 519 31.75 6.04 8.42
CA PRO A 519 32.99 5.65 7.78
C PRO A 519 33.54 4.40 8.45
N LEU A 520 33.95 3.45 7.63
CA LEU A 520 34.55 2.21 8.06
C LEU A 520 36.05 2.31 7.77
N PRO A 521 36.87 2.69 8.77
CA PRO A 521 38.29 2.93 8.55
C PRO A 521 38.96 1.72 7.89
N SER A 522 39.99 1.98 7.08
CA SER A 522 40.88 0.92 6.60
C SER A 522 41.38 0.09 7.78
N PRO A 523 41.50 -1.24 7.62
CA PRO A 523 42.23 -2.08 8.58
C PRO A 523 43.58 -1.47 8.96
#